data_AF-A0A176ZZY4-F1
#
_entry.id   AF-A0A176ZZY4-F1
#
_cell.length_a   1.000
_cell.length_b   1.000
_cell.length_c   1.000
_cell.angle_alpha   90.00
_cell.angle_beta   90.00
_cell.angle_gamma   90.00
#
_symmetry.space_group_name_H-M   'P 1'
#
loop_
_entity.id
_entity.type
_entity.pdbx_description
1 polymer ?
#
loop_
_entity_poly.entity_id
_entity_poly.type
_entity_poly.pdbx_seq_one_letter_code
_entity_poly.pdbx_strand_id
1 'polypeptide(L)'
;MGDTEFWQRERSYLCRRDADIDDELRKALIEEHSNEQPPSDGEIYCKIRKYQQKRDRYSEMRWWARPSGHGTRCLDQVSRHPDFKAAFDDLLDIPGLWGGMRISTLNRMISMRCDDEVLSYLTHIKDVWSRLLHHNKEAMLIVDQATVKAVELMAPKSSKRDAQALHGQLLSGQIFSGFSL
;
A
#
# COMPACT_ATOMS: atom_id res chain seq x y z
N MET A 1 30.45 -24.69 35.37
CA MET A 1 29.28 -23.80 35.17
C MET A 1 29.28 -23.29 33.74
N GLY A 2 29.00 -24.14 32.75
CA GLY A 2 29.10 -23.76 31.32
C GLY A 2 28.14 -24.50 30.40
N ASP A 3 27.71 -25.72 30.76
CA ASP A 3 26.80 -26.52 29.91
C ASP A 3 25.34 -26.06 29.97
N THR A 4 24.86 -25.55 31.10
CA THR A 4 23.44 -25.22 31.27
C THR A 4 23.03 -23.99 30.44
N GLU A 5 23.93 -23.01 30.28
CA GLU A 5 23.69 -21.84 29.42
C GLU A 5 23.73 -22.18 27.93
N PHE A 6 24.61 -23.12 27.52
CA PHE A 6 24.73 -23.53 26.12
C PHE A 6 23.42 -24.17 25.61
N TRP A 7 22.88 -25.13 26.34
CA TRP A 7 21.62 -25.79 25.97
C TRP A 7 20.39 -24.87 26.05
N GLN A 8 20.40 -23.89 26.96
CA GLN A 8 19.35 -22.86 27.00
C GLN A 8 19.41 -21.94 25.77
N ARG A 9 20.61 -21.57 25.35
CA ARG A 9 20.82 -20.76 24.14
C ARG A 9 20.37 -21.53 22.89
N GLU A 10 20.78 -22.79 22.76
CA GLU A 10 20.43 -23.63 21.61
C GLU A 10 18.93 -23.91 21.51
N ARG A 11 18.26 -24.21 22.65
CA ARG A 11 16.79 -24.29 22.70
C ARG A 11 16.11 -22.96 22.36
N SER A 12 16.65 -21.83 22.82
CA SER A 12 16.12 -20.52 22.47
C SER A 12 16.27 -20.21 20.98
N TYR A 13 17.39 -20.60 20.35
CA TYR A 13 17.61 -20.45 18.92
C TYR A 13 16.69 -21.35 18.09
N LEU A 14 16.54 -22.62 18.47
CA LEU A 14 15.66 -23.57 17.79
C LEU A 14 14.18 -23.15 17.92
N CYS A 15 13.75 -22.76 19.12
CA CYS A 15 12.37 -22.32 19.36
C CYS A 15 12.05 -21.00 18.63
N ARG A 16 13.01 -20.08 18.52
CA ARG A 16 12.88 -18.86 17.71
C ARG A 16 12.82 -19.18 16.22
N ARG A 17 13.64 -20.12 15.75
CA ARG A 17 13.66 -20.56 14.34
C ARG A 17 12.36 -21.26 13.94
N ASP A 18 11.83 -22.13 14.80
CA ASP A 18 10.57 -22.83 14.53
C ASP A 18 9.37 -21.87 14.52
N ALA A 19 9.36 -20.86 15.42
CA ALA A 19 8.35 -19.81 15.42
C ALA A 19 8.42 -18.92 14.16
N ASP A 20 9.63 -18.54 13.73
CA ASP A 20 9.82 -17.74 12.50
C ASP A 20 9.35 -18.52 11.26
N ILE A 21 9.61 -19.83 11.19
CA ILE A 21 9.16 -20.69 10.07
C ILE A 21 7.62 -20.83 10.06
N ASP A 22 6.98 -21.00 11.22
CA ASP A 22 5.53 -21.12 11.32
C ASP A 22 4.83 -19.80 10.91
N ASP A 23 5.32 -18.65 11.38
CA ASP A 23 4.80 -17.34 11.02
C ASP A 23 4.99 -17.03 9.52
N GLU A 24 6.13 -17.42 8.94
CA GLU A 24 6.41 -17.27 7.52
C GLU A 24 5.47 -18.13 6.66
N LEU A 25 5.26 -19.39 7.06
CA LEU A 25 4.35 -20.32 6.39
C LEU A 25 2.90 -19.83 6.47
N ARG A 26 2.45 -19.41 7.66
CA ARG A 26 1.10 -18.88 7.89
C ARG A 26 0.86 -17.63 7.06
N LYS A 27 1.83 -16.72 7.02
CA LYS A 27 1.77 -15.51 6.18
C LYS A 27 1.72 -15.86 4.71
N ALA A 28 2.52 -16.83 4.25
CA ALA A 28 2.52 -17.26 2.86
C ALA A 28 1.16 -17.82 2.43
N LEU A 29 0.55 -18.64 3.30
CA LEU A 29 -0.79 -19.22 3.11
C LEU A 29 -1.88 -18.16 3.08
N ILE A 30 -1.90 -17.21 4.03
CA ILE A 30 -2.88 -16.11 4.04
C ILE A 30 -2.76 -15.28 2.77
N GLU A 31 -1.53 -14.95 2.35
CA GLU A 31 -1.32 -14.20 1.12
C GLU A 31 -1.76 -14.99 -0.11
N GLU A 32 -1.41 -16.27 -0.25
CA GLU A 32 -1.86 -17.09 -1.39
C GLU A 32 -3.38 -17.22 -1.45
N HIS A 33 -4.02 -17.49 -0.32
CA HIS A 33 -5.47 -17.59 -0.23
C HIS A 33 -6.16 -16.24 -0.52
N SER A 34 -5.53 -15.11 -0.18
CA SER A 34 -6.08 -13.79 -0.47
C SER A 34 -5.87 -13.36 -1.94
N ASN A 35 -5.05 -14.08 -2.72
CA ASN A 35 -4.73 -13.78 -4.12
C ASN A 35 -5.47 -14.71 -5.10
N GLU A 36 -6.71 -15.10 -4.80
CA GLU A 36 -7.55 -15.84 -5.76
C GLU A 36 -7.69 -15.12 -7.12
N GLN A 37 -7.50 -13.78 -7.11
CA GLN A 37 -7.22 -12.99 -8.30
C GLN A 37 -5.76 -12.48 -8.31
N PRO A 38 -5.16 -12.30 -9.50
CA PRO A 38 -3.84 -11.70 -9.62
C PRO A 38 -3.81 -10.33 -8.92
N PRO A 39 -2.80 -10.05 -8.07
CA PRO A 39 -2.70 -8.76 -7.41
C PRO A 39 -2.50 -7.65 -8.43
N SER A 40 -3.07 -6.49 -8.14
CA SER A 40 -2.86 -5.27 -8.92
C SER A 40 -1.41 -4.76 -8.81
N ASP A 41 -0.99 -3.99 -9.80
CA ASP A 41 0.30 -3.29 -9.82
C ASP A 41 0.53 -2.44 -8.56
N GLY A 42 -0.54 -1.80 -8.05
CA GLY A 42 -0.52 -1.03 -6.80
C GLY A 42 -0.29 -1.88 -5.56
N GLU A 43 -0.99 -2.99 -5.44
CA GLU A 43 -0.81 -3.92 -4.30
C GLU A 43 0.60 -4.50 -4.27
N ILE A 44 1.15 -4.84 -5.44
CA ILE A 44 2.53 -5.32 -5.53
C ILE A 44 3.51 -4.26 -5.02
N TYR A 45 3.37 -3.01 -5.47
CA TYR A 45 4.21 -1.92 -5.00
C TYR A 45 4.10 -1.75 -3.47
N CYS A 46 2.88 -1.64 -2.94
CA CYS A 46 2.64 -1.49 -1.50
C CYS A 46 3.28 -2.59 -0.67
N LYS A 47 3.16 -3.85 -1.11
CA LYS A 47 3.73 -5.01 -0.40
C LYS A 47 5.25 -4.97 -0.43
N ILE A 48 5.87 -4.65 -1.57
CA ILE A 48 7.32 -4.48 -1.68
C ILE A 48 7.80 -3.40 -0.68
N ARG A 49 7.17 -2.21 -0.70
CA ARG A 49 7.56 -1.11 0.19
C ARG A 49 7.38 -1.46 1.66
N LYS A 50 6.27 -2.13 2.01
CA LYS A 50 6.00 -2.60 3.38
C LYS A 50 7.06 -3.59 3.88
N TYR A 51 7.49 -4.54 3.05
CA TYR A 51 8.53 -5.51 3.44
C TYR A 51 9.92 -4.90 3.51
N GLN A 52 10.23 -3.92 2.67
CA GLN A 52 11.45 -3.14 2.77
C GLN A 52 11.54 -2.34 4.08
N GLN A 53 10.45 -1.70 4.49
CA GLN A 53 10.38 -1.00 5.79
C GLN A 53 10.58 -1.95 6.99
N LYS A 54 10.05 -3.18 6.89
CA LYS A 54 10.22 -4.25 7.89
C LYS A 54 11.56 -4.98 7.82
N ARG A 55 12.40 -4.68 6.82
CA ARG A 55 13.66 -5.38 6.52
C ARG A 55 13.49 -6.89 6.29
N ASP A 56 12.32 -7.29 5.79
CA ASP A 56 11.96 -8.67 5.48
C ASP A 56 12.31 -8.99 4.02
N ARG A 57 13.56 -9.46 3.83
CA ARG A 57 14.12 -9.71 2.49
C ARG A 57 13.44 -10.85 1.74
N TYR A 58 13.00 -11.89 2.46
CA TYR A 58 12.39 -13.06 1.83
C TYR A 58 11.04 -12.67 1.21
N SER A 59 10.20 -11.99 1.99
CA SER A 59 8.88 -11.58 1.52
C SER A 59 8.99 -10.50 0.46
N GLU A 60 9.93 -9.56 0.60
CA GLU A 60 10.26 -8.61 -0.45
C GLU A 60 10.58 -9.33 -1.76
N MET A 61 11.50 -10.31 -1.76
CA MET A 61 11.92 -11.03 -2.96
C MET A 61 10.76 -11.80 -3.62
N ARG A 62 9.88 -12.41 -2.81
CA ARG A 62 8.66 -13.09 -3.31
C ARG A 62 7.72 -12.13 -4.04
N TRP A 63 7.57 -10.90 -3.54
CA TRP A 63 6.73 -9.89 -4.17
C TRP A 63 7.39 -9.25 -5.41
N TRP A 64 8.72 -9.12 -5.44
CA TRP A 64 9.48 -8.71 -6.63
C TRP A 64 9.41 -9.69 -7.80
N ALA A 65 9.09 -10.97 -7.54
CA ALA A 65 8.97 -11.99 -8.57
C ALA A 65 7.61 -11.97 -9.31
N ARG A 66 6.62 -11.20 -8.83
CA ARG A 66 5.25 -11.19 -9.38
C ARG A 66 5.05 -10.31 -10.61
N PRO A 67 5.65 -9.10 -10.71
CA PRO A 67 5.54 -8.28 -11.91
C PRO A 67 6.12 -8.98 -13.13
N SER A 68 5.61 -8.64 -14.31
CA SER A 68 6.28 -8.98 -15.57
C SER A 68 7.68 -8.35 -15.62
N GLY A 69 8.58 -8.86 -16.45
CA GLY A 69 9.93 -8.28 -16.60
C GLY A 69 9.93 -6.79 -17.00
N HIS A 70 8.88 -6.32 -17.68
CA HIS A 70 8.67 -4.88 -17.91
C HIS A 70 8.26 -4.15 -16.61
N GLY A 71 7.32 -4.71 -15.85
CA GLY A 71 6.91 -4.16 -14.55
C GLY A 71 8.06 -4.07 -13.54
N THR A 72 8.92 -5.09 -13.47
CA THR A 72 10.12 -5.08 -12.62
C THR A 72 11.06 -3.93 -12.99
N ARG A 73 11.31 -3.71 -14.29
CA ARG A 73 12.14 -2.58 -14.76
C ARG A 73 11.53 -1.22 -14.40
N CYS A 74 10.21 -1.08 -14.56
CA CYS A 74 9.50 0.14 -14.18
C CYS A 74 9.57 0.41 -12.67
N LEU A 75 9.42 -0.62 -11.83
CA LEU A 75 9.57 -0.53 -10.38
C LEU A 75 10.99 -0.16 -9.94
N ASP A 76 11.99 -0.77 -10.58
CA ASP A 76 13.40 -0.43 -10.35
C ASP A 76 13.69 1.03 -10.70
N GLN A 77 13.14 1.52 -11.82
CA GLN A 77 13.27 2.92 -12.21
C GLN A 77 12.66 3.85 -11.15
N VAL A 78 11.42 3.63 -10.72
CA VAL A 78 10.80 4.42 -9.63
C VAL A 78 11.66 4.40 -8.37
N SER A 79 12.22 3.24 -8.02
CA SER A 79 13.05 3.07 -6.83
C SER A 79 14.37 3.86 -6.87
N ARG A 80 14.86 4.21 -8.07
CA ARG A 80 16.06 5.02 -8.29
C ARG A 80 15.82 6.52 -8.16
N HIS A 81 14.57 6.96 -8.18
CA HIS A 81 14.21 8.37 -8.00
C HIS A 81 13.73 8.60 -6.56
N PRO A 82 14.60 9.13 -5.67
CA PRO A 82 14.31 9.20 -4.23
C PRO A 82 13.09 10.07 -3.91
N ASP A 83 12.88 11.16 -4.65
CA ASP A 83 11.77 12.08 -4.40
C ASP A 83 10.41 11.46 -4.75
N PHE A 84 10.33 10.78 -5.91
CA PHE A 84 9.14 10.02 -6.29
C PHE A 84 8.87 8.91 -5.29
N LYS A 85 9.90 8.15 -4.92
CA LYS A 85 9.80 7.11 -3.91
C LYS A 85 9.27 7.67 -2.57
N ALA A 86 9.77 8.81 -2.11
CA ALA A 86 9.29 9.45 -0.89
C ALA A 86 7.82 9.88 -1.02
N ALA A 87 7.44 10.53 -2.12
CA ALA A 87 6.06 10.95 -2.37
C ALA A 87 5.07 9.78 -2.46
N PHE A 88 5.48 8.65 -3.06
CA PHE A 88 4.69 7.42 -3.08
C PHE A 88 4.62 6.73 -1.72
N ASP A 89 5.74 6.66 -0.99
CA ASP A 89 5.78 6.10 0.36
C ASP A 89 4.82 6.87 1.30
N ASP A 90 4.71 8.17 1.07
CA ASP A 90 3.82 9.08 1.78
C ASP A 90 2.33 8.81 1.57
N LEU A 91 1.96 8.03 0.54
CA LEU A 91 0.58 7.63 0.24
C LEU A 91 0.27 6.19 0.68
N LEU A 92 1.25 5.46 1.25
CA LEU A 92 1.06 4.08 1.71
C LEU A 92 0.11 3.97 2.90
N ASP A 93 -0.16 5.07 3.59
CA ASP A 93 -1.11 5.16 4.70
C ASP A 93 -2.58 5.24 4.25
N ILE A 94 -2.84 5.29 2.93
CA ILE A 94 -4.19 5.25 2.34
C ILE A 94 -4.27 4.08 1.34
N PRO A 95 -4.55 2.85 1.81
CA PRO A 95 -4.53 1.64 0.96
C PRO A 95 -5.49 1.72 -0.23
N GLY A 96 -6.64 2.37 -0.08
CA GLY A 96 -7.65 2.50 -1.14
C GLY A 96 -7.16 3.19 -2.42
N LEU A 97 -6.09 3.99 -2.36
CA LEU A 97 -5.54 4.69 -3.53
C LEU A 97 -4.91 3.76 -4.57
N TRP A 98 -4.45 2.58 -4.13
CA TRP A 98 -3.51 1.79 -4.92
C TRP A 98 -4.18 0.86 -5.93
N GLY A 99 -5.46 0.53 -5.75
CA GLY A 99 -6.14 -0.45 -6.61
C GLY A 99 -6.37 0.00 -8.07
N GLY A 100 -6.19 1.29 -8.37
CA GLY A 100 -6.22 1.81 -9.74
C GLY A 100 -4.83 2.05 -10.37
N MET A 101 -3.75 1.87 -9.60
CA MET A 101 -2.41 2.21 -10.04
C MET A 101 -1.90 1.20 -11.07
N ARG A 102 -1.25 1.70 -12.12
CA ARG A 102 -0.49 0.89 -13.09
C ARG A 102 0.97 1.28 -13.02
N ILE A 103 1.86 0.32 -12.85
CA ILE A 103 3.31 0.53 -12.76
C ILE A 103 3.85 1.16 -14.05
N SER A 104 3.25 0.85 -15.21
CA SER A 104 3.62 1.48 -16.49
C SER A 104 3.37 2.98 -16.53
N THR A 105 2.34 3.46 -15.83
CA THR A 105 2.05 4.91 -15.70
C THR A 105 3.13 5.62 -14.90
N LEU A 106 3.68 4.97 -13.87
CA LEU A 106 4.77 5.53 -13.05
C LEU A 106 6.02 5.81 -13.87
N ASN A 107 6.41 4.86 -14.73
CA ASN A 107 7.54 5.06 -15.62
C ASN A 107 7.31 6.21 -16.60
N ARG A 108 6.08 6.31 -17.15
CA ARG A 108 5.72 7.43 -18.02
C ARG A 108 5.85 8.77 -17.28
N MET A 109 5.40 8.87 -16.02
CA MET A 109 5.53 10.07 -15.20
C MET A 109 6.99 10.51 -15.05
N ILE A 110 7.87 9.58 -14.67
CA ILE A 110 9.31 9.84 -14.54
C ILE A 110 9.94 10.24 -15.89
N SER A 111 9.49 9.62 -16.98
CA SER A 111 10.03 9.89 -18.32
C SER A 111 9.61 11.26 -18.88
N MET A 112 8.52 11.84 -18.39
CA MET A 112 8.05 13.17 -18.84
C MET A 112 8.95 14.31 -18.36
N ARG A 113 9.79 14.09 -17.34
CA ARG A 113 10.66 15.12 -16.72
C ARG A 113 9.88 16.33 -16.20
N CYS A 114 8.64 16.11 -15.80
CA CYS A 114 7.78 17.08 -15.11
C CYS A 114 7.72 16.72 -13.62
N ASP A 115 8.90 16.57 -13.03
CA ASP A 115 9.05 15.98 -11.70
C ASP A 115 8.34 16.84 -10.65
N ASP A 116 8.51 18.16 -10.72
CA ASP A 116 7.88 19.12 -9.80
C ASP A 116 6.35 19.04 -9.85
N GLU A 117 5.75 19.01 -11.04
CA GLU A 117 4.30 18.94 -11.20
C GLU A 117 3.74 17.60 -10.70
N VAL A 118 4.42 16.50 -10.99
CA VAL A 118 3.98 15.17 -10.53
C VAL A 118 4.12 15.06 -9.01
N LEU A 119 5.25 15.47 -8.44
CA LEU A 119 5.48 15.46 -6.99
C LEU A 119 4.49 16.37 -6.26
N SER A 120 4.23 17.55 -6.80
CA SER A 120 3.22 18.48 -6.28
C SER A 120 1.82 17.86 -6.31
N TYR A 121 1.48 17.15 -7.39
CA TYR A 121 0.19 16.47 -7.49
C TYR A 121 0.05 15.29 -6.51
N LEU A 122 1.11 14.48 -6.33
CA LEU A 122 1.12 13.40 -5.33
C LEU A 122 0.94 13.95 -3.91
N THR A 123 1.61 15.05 -3.60
CA THR A 123 1.44 15.78 -2.33
C THR A 123 0.00 16.27 -2.17
N HIS A 124 -0.58 16.84 -3.24
CA HIS A 124 -1.96 17.29 -3.23
C HIS A 124 -2.96 16.16 -2.95
N ILE A 125 -2.76 14.96 -3.51
CA ILE A 125 -3.61 13.79 -3.22
C ILE A 125 -3.59 13.52 -1.72
N LYS A 126 -2.40 13.44 -1.11
CA LYS A 126 -2.26 13.23 0.35
C LYS A 126 -2.99 14.31 1.16
N ASP A 127 -2.83 15.56 0.78
CA ASP A 127 -3.46 16.69 1.48
C ASP A 127 -4.98 16.68 1.38
N VAL A 128 -5.54 16.27 0.24
CA VAL A 128 -7.00 16.14 0.07
C VAL A 128 -7.53 15.07 1.02
N TRP A 129 -6.95 13.87 1.03
CA TRP A 129 -7.39 12.77 1.88
C TRP A 129 -7.16 13.05 3.36
N SER A 130 -6.02 13.65 3.71
CA SER A 130 -5.72 14.06 5.08
C SER A 130 -6.74 15.06 5.58
N ARG A 131 -7.10 16.08 4.79
CA ARG A 131 -8.12 17.06 5.19
C ARG A 131 -9.52 16.44 5.29
N LEU A 132 -9.87 15.55 4.36
CA LEU A 132 -11.16 14.86 4.36
C LEU A 132 -11.37 14.04 5.64
N LEU A 133 -10.29 13.46 6.17
CA LEU A 133 -10.30 12.60 7.36
C LEU A 133 -9.72 13.28 8.60
N HIS A 134 -9.68 14.63 8.63
CA HIS A 134 -9.21 15.41 9.77
C HIS A 134 -7.82 15.01 10.29
N HIS A 135 -6.92 14.61 9.38
CA HIS A 135 -5.57 14.12 9.67
C HIS A 135 -5.53 12.90 10.61
N ASN A 136 -6.63 12.15 10.69
CA ASN A 136 -6.69 10.91 11.45
C ASN A 136 -6.03 9.77 10.66
N LYS A 137 -4.88 9.30 11.16
CA LYS A 137 -4.10 8.22 10.53
C LYS A 137 -4.83 6.87 10.54
N GLU A 138 -5.59 6.57 11.58
CA GLU A 138 -6.35 5.31 11.67
C GLU A 138 -7.48 5.32 10.64
N ALA A 139 -8.17 6.46 10.50
CA ALA A 139 -9.17 6.65 9.46
C ALA A 139 -8.60 6.46 8.06
N MET A 140 -7.44 7.05 7.77
CA MET A 140 -6.78 6.92 6.46
C MET A 140 -6.48 5.45 6.09
N LEU A 141 -6.06 4.65 7.07
CA LEU A 141 -5.78 3.22 6.87
C LEU A 141 -7.03 2.39 6.57
N ILE A 142 -8.21 2.86 6.97
CA ILE A 142 -9.50 2.16 6.79
C ILE A 142 -10.11 2.47 5.41
N VAL A 143 -9.64 3.51 4.72
CA VAL A 143 -10.18 3.90 3.41
C VAL A 143 -9.99 2.76 2.39
N ASP A 144 -11.12 2.25 1.91
CA ASP A 144 -11.17 1.22 0.88
C ASP A 144 -11.15 1.81 -0.54
N GLN A 145 -10.85 0.94 -1.52
CA GLN A 145 -10.79 1.33 -2.92
C GLN A 145 -12.13 1.80 -3.48
N ALA A 146 -13.25 1.20 -3.03
CA ALA A 146 -14.59 1.57 -3.49
C ALA A 146 -14.91 3.03 -3.13
N THR A 147 -14.55 3.44 -1.92
CA THR A 147 -14.67 4.81 -1.41
C THR A 147 -13.83 5.76 -2.23
N VAL A 148 -12.56 5.44 -2.49
CA VAL A 148 -11.69 6.26 -3.36
C VAL A 148 -12.32 6.42 -4.74
N LYS A 149 -12.82 5.34 -5.35
CA LYS A 149 -13.44 5.37 -6.67
C LYS A 149 -14.74 6.17 -6.74
N ALA A 150 -15.54 6.16 -5.68
CA ALA A 150 -16.75 6.95 -5.61
C ALA A 150 -16.46 8.45 -5.41
N VAL A 151 -15.42 8.78 -4.66
CA VAL A 151 -15.06 10.16 -4.30
C VAL A 151 -14.16 10.82 -5.35
N GLU A 152 -13.30 10.07 -6.05
CA GLU A 152 -12.45 10.61 -7.10
C GLU A 152 -13.30 11.28 -8.19
N LEU A 153 -12.80 12.38 -8.75
CA LEU A 153 -13.45 13.18 -9.79
C LEU A 153 -14.79 13.84 -9.37
N MET A 154 -15.20 13.75 -8.11
CA MET A 154 -16.37 14.46 -7.59
C MET A 154 -15.99 15.85 -7.05
N ALA A 155 -16.86 16.84 -7.27
CA ALA A 155 -16.67 18.21 -6.79
C ALA A 155 -17.84 18.65 -5.88
N PRO A 156 -18.09 18.00 -4.74
CA PRO A 156 -19.27 18.26 -3.90
C PRO A 156 -19.36 19.70 -3.38
N LYS A 157 -18.24 20.41 -3.27
CA LYS A 157 -18.23 21.83 -2.88
C LYS A 157 -18.83 22.75 -3.96
N SER A 158 -18.69 22.38 -5.23
CA SER A 158 -19.08 23.21 -6.38
C SER A 158 -20.28 22.66 -7.16
N SER A 159 -20.56 21.36 -7.03
CA SER A 159 -21.65 20.65 -7.72
C SER A 159 -22.64 20.10 -6.69
N LYS A 160 -23.87 20.64 -6.71
CA LYS A 160 -24.98 20.11 -5.90
C LYS A 160 -25.30 18.65 -6.26
N ARG A 161 -25.14 18.28 -7.53
CA ARG A 161 -25.37 16.92 -8.02
C ARG A 161 -24.40 15.95 -7.38
N ASP A 162 -23.11 16.29 -7.38
CA ASP A 162 -22.05 15.45 -6.81
C ASP A 162 -22.22 15.33 -5.30
N ALA A 163 -22.57 16.45 -4.64
CA ALA A 163 -22.85 16.47 -3.21
C ALA A 163 -24.02 15.53 -2.84
N GLN A 164 -25.13 15.59 -3.59
CA GLN A 164 -26.29 14.72 -3.37
C GLN A 164 -25.95 13.25 -3.64
N ALA A 165 -25.20 12.97 -4.70
CA ALA A 165 -24.79 11.61 -5.05
C ALA A 165 -23.88 10.99 -3.99
N LEU A 166 -22.88 11.73 -3.49
CA LEU A 166 -22.01 11.27 -2.42
C LEU A 166 -22.75 11.14 -1.09
N HIS A 167 -23.64 12.08 -0.77
CA HIS A 167 -24.43 12.01 0.46
C HIS A 167 -25.34 10.78 0.48
N GLY A 168 -26.00 10.46 -0.64
CA GLY A 168 -26.80 9.25 -0.77
C GLY A 168 -25.98 7.97 -0.57
N GLN A 169 -24.79 7.89 -1.17
CA GLN A 169 -23.88 6.75 -1.00
C GLN A 169 -23.33 6.63 0.42
N LEU A 170 -23.10 7.75 1.10
CA LEU A 170 -22.66 7.76 2.50
C LEU A 170 -23.75 7.21 3.41
N LEU A 171 -25.00 7.68 3.26
CA LEU A 171 -26.13 7.24 4.08
C LEU A 171 -26.50 5.77 3.84
N SER A 172 -26.28 5.25 2.62
CA SER A 172 -26.50 3.84 2.30
C SER A 172 -25.35 2.93 2.74
N GLY A 173 -24.25 3.49 3.28
CA GLY A 173 -23.07 2.73 3.69
C GLY A 173 -22.25 2.17 2.53
N GLN A 174 -22.44 2.68 1.30
CA GLN A 174 -21.70 2.23 0.11
C GLN A 174 -20.28 2.80 0.05
N ILE A 175 -20.05 3.96 0.67
CA ILE A 175 -18.74 4.58 0.81
C ILE A 175 -18.43 4.73 2.30
N PHE A 176 -17.13 4.72 2.63
CA PHE A 176 -16.64 4.69 4.01
C PHE A 176 -17.20 3.50 4.81
N SER A 177 -17.41 2.36 4.15
CA SER A 177 -18.03 1.16 4.72
C SER A 177 -17.25 0.57 5.90
N GLY A 178 -15.92 0.73 5.91
CA GLY A 178 -15.04 0.28 6.99
C GLY A 178 -15.11 1.15 8.26
N PHE A 179 -15.80 2.29 8.21
CA PHE A 179 -15.98 3.17 9.35
C PHE A 179 -17.21 2.74 10.13
N SER A 180 -17.01 2.08 11.27
CA SER A 180 -18.08 1.85 12.24
C SER A 180 -18.59 3.19 12.79
N LEU A 181 -19.85 3.53 12.50
CA LEU A 181 -20.57 4.66 13.08
C LEU A 181 -20.93 4.39 14.55
#